data_AF-Q939S6-F1
#
_entry.id   AF-Q939S6-F1
#
_cell.length_a   1.000
_cell.length_b   1.000
_cell.length_c   1.000
_cell.angle_alpha   90.00
_cell.angle_beta   90.00
_cell.angle_gamma   90.00
#
_symmetry.space_group_name_H-M   'P 1'
#
loop_
_entity.id
_entity.type
_entity.pdbx_description
1 polymer ?
#
loop_
_entity_poly.entity_id
_entity_poly.type
_entity_poly.pdbx_seq_one_letter_code
_entity_poly.pdbx_strand_id
1 'polypeptide(L)'
;MNRRKFLKAGVASALTAGMVGAMRTLPVSAAEAVASTGSSGSVNGARSKLHPKVDYGGASVRFVENNDQWLGTSQIVGTVNRTHEAEQGFNLALRGKLSSEAQVAMYHYNFVMKHPFDGALGIFSNYVSAENIVGGTPNQEKLPIPDPEQMSQNIKDTAYFLRADEVGIGKMPEYAYYSHKAPFSHEELIRDDISHSTPVTEKLPYVIVVTVDQHLETMLASTGYDGISSTQSMRGYHATAVISVILAQYIRNLGYNARAHHFANYAAAMPPVTIAAGLGELSRTGDCTVHPRLGYRHKVAAVTTDLPLL
;
A
#
# COMPACT_ATOMS: atom_id res chain seq x y z
N MET A 1 27.47 -19.82 6.23
CA MET A 1 27.59 -18.46 6.84
C MET A 1 26.34 -18.21 7.69
N ASN A 2 26.44 -18.11 9.01
CA ASN A 2 25.27 -17.94 9.90
C ASN A 2 24.58 -16.57 9.66
N ARG A 3 23.23 -16.50 9.67
CA ARG A 3 22.44 -15.25 9.51
C ARG A 3 22.98 -14.08 10.34
N ARG A 4 23.49 -14.34 11.55
CA ARG A 4 24.12 -13.32 12.43
C ARG A 4 25.41 -12.70 11.86
N LYS A 5 26.17 -13.43 11.04
CA LYS A 5 27.43 -12.95 10.43
C LYS A 5 27.21 -12.16 9.13
N PHE A 6 26.18 -12.48 8.35
CA PHE A 6 25.83 -11.76 7.12
C PHE A 6 25.48 -10.29 7.40
N LEU A 7 24.68 -10.05 8.45
CA LEU A 7 24.25 -8.69 8.81
C LEU A 7 25.36 -7.87 9.48
N LYS A 8 26.28 -8.49 10.22
CA LYS A 8 27.46 -7.78 10.74
C LYS A 8 28.40 -7.29 9.63
N ALA A 9 28.47 -7.98 8.49
CA ALA A 9 29.24 -7.51 7.33
C ALA A 9 28.55 -6.34 6.61
N GLY A 10 27.21 -6.32 6.55
CA GLY A 10 26.42 -5.18 6.07
C GLY A 10 26.51 -3.96 6.98
N VAL A 11 26.50 -4.18 8.31
CA VAL A 11 26.71 -3.11 9.29
C VAL A 11 28.15 -2.61 9.29
N ALA A 12 29.15 -3.47 9.11
CA ALA A 12 30.56 -3.06 9.00
C ALA A 12 30.85 -2.22 7.73
N SER A 13 30.14 -2.48 6.64
CA SER A 13 30.21 -1.66 5.41
C SER A 13 29.45 -0.33 5.55
N ALA A 14 28.40 -0.27 6.37
CA ALA A 14 27.77 1.00 6.76
C ALA A 14 28.63 1.81 7.75
N LEU A 15 29.32 1.14 8.68
CA LEU A 15 30.23 1.77 9.66
C LEU A 15 31.48 2.39 9.02
N THR A 16 31.93 1.88 7.87
CA THR A 16 33.05 2.46 7.11
C THR A 16 32.66 3.70 6.30
N ALA A 17 31.36 3.95 6.11
CA ALA A 17 30.83 5.16 5.46
C ALA A 17 30.58 6.34 6.43
N GLY A 18 30.98 6.20 7.70
CA GLY A 18 31.09 7.32 8.63
C GLY A 18 29.77 7.75 9.27
N MET A 19 29.35 7.06 10.32
CA MET A 19 28.52 7.62 11.41
C MET A 19 28.69 6.75 12.65
N VAL A 20 29.62 7.15 13.53
CA VAL A 20 29.71 6.63 14.90
C VAL A 20 28.67 7.40 15.73
N GLY A 21 27.58 6.74 16.08
CA GLY A 21 26.52 7.32 16.90
C GLY A 21 25.65 6.25 17.57
N ALA A 22 26.12 5.77 18.72
CA ALA A 22 25.40 5.07 19.80
C ALA A 22 24.17 4.21 19.42
N MET A 23 24.41 2.89 19.37
CA MET A 23 23.39 1.86 19.56
C MET A 23 22.71 2.01 20.93
N ARG A 24 21.62 2.75 20.97
CA ARG A 24 20.50 2.49 21.89
C ARG A 24 19.25 2.65 21.04
N THR A 25 18.43 1.61 21.01
CA THR A 25 17.07 1.61 20.45
C THR A 25 16.43 2.96 20.74
N LEU A 26 16.31 3.81 19.73
CA LEU A 26 15.65 5.10 19.90
C LEU A 26 14.21 4.80 20.32
N PRO A 27 13.73 5.33 21.46
CA PRO A 27 12.33 5.20 21.83
C PRO A 27 11.45 5.82 20.75
N VAL A 28 10.21 5.34 20.64
CA VAL A 28 9.20 5.83 19.67
C VAL A 28 9.07 7.36 19.68
N SER A 29 9.35 8.01 20.81
CA SER A 29 9.37 9.46 20.97
C SER A 29 10.40 10.20 20.10
N ALA A 30 11.45 9.53 19.62
CA ALA A 30 12.41 10.14 18.68
C ALA A 30 11.83 10.26 17.26
N ALA A 31 10.96 9.33 16.83
CA ALA A 31 10.28 9.42 15.54
C ALA A 31 9.21 10.52 15.54
N GLU A 32 8.51 10.68 16.67
CA GLU A 32 7.54 11.77 16.89
C GLU A 32 8.20 13.15 16.93
N ALA A 33 9.39 13.25 17.52
CA ALA A 33 10.17 14.49 17.55
C ALA A 33 10.74 14.90 16.18
N VAL A 34 10.95 13.95 15.26
CA VAL A 34 11.38 14.25 13.88
C VAL A 34 10.19 14.73 13.05
N ALA A 35 9.02 14.10 13.20
CA ALA A 35 7.78 14.51 12.54
C ALA A 35 7.30 15.93 12.93
N SER A 36 7.65 16.43 14.12
CA SER A 36 7.22 17.75 14.62
C SER A 36 8.10 18.93 14.18
N THR A 37 9.20 18.70 13.45
CA THR A 37 10.13 19.76 13.02
C THR A 37 9.80 20.41 11.67
N GLY A 38 8.69 20.03 11.04
CA GLY A 38 8.19 20.62 9.79
C GLY A 38 9.13 20.52 8.59
N SER A 39 10.23 19.77 8.72
CA SER A 39 11.04 19.38 7.59
C SER A 39 10.52 18.05 7.06
N SER A 40 10.04 18.05 5.81
CA SER A 40 10.09 16.87 4.92
C SER A 40 11.53 16.48 4.57
N GLY A 41 12.49 16.98 5.35
CA GLY A 41 13.92 16.84 5.18
C GLY A 41 14.40 15.63 5.94
N SER A 42 15.17 14.83 5.22
CA SER A 42 16.08 13.85 5.77
C SER A 42 16.91 14.46 6.92
N VAL A 43 16.84 13.94 8.16
CA VAL A 43 17.63 14.40 9.31
C VAL A 43 19.12 14.08 9.11
N ASN A 44 19.43 12.93 8.50
CA ASN A 44 20.78 12.49 8.16
C ASN A 44 21.08 12.50 6.66
N GLY A 45 20.11 12.87 5.80
CA GLY A 45 20.32 12.92 4.35
C GLY A 45 19.92 11.65 3.61
N ALA A 46 19.41 10.62 4.29
CA ALA A 46 19.09 9.33 3.70
C ALA A 46 18.00 9.44 2.62
N ARG A 47 18.35 9.03 1.41
CA ARG A 47 17.46 8.97 0.24
C ARG A 47 17.62 7.64 -0.45
N SER A 48 16.57 7.17 -1.14
CA SER A 48 16.66 5.95 -1.95
C SER A 48 17.91 5.98 -2.83
N LYS A 49 18.71 4.91 -2.80
CA LYS A 49 19.89 4.77 -3.67
C LYS A 49 19.51 4.43 -5.10
N LEU A 50 18.38 3.75 -5.29
CA LEU A 50 17.89 3.40 -6.62
C LEU A 50 17.17 4.57 -7.30
N HIS A 51 16.45 5.39 -6.52
CA HIS A 51 15.76 6.60 -6.99
C HIS A 51 16.18 7.82 -6.14
N PRO A 52 17.44 8.30 -6.26
CA PRO A 52 17.97 9.38 -5.42
C PRO A 52 17.40 10.77 -5.75
N LYS A 53 16.81 10.91 -6.93
CA LYS A 53 16.08 12.09 -7.38
C LYS A 53 14.64 11.70 -7.63
N VAL A 54 13.71 12.43 -7.02
CA VAL A 54 12.29 12.22 -7.29
C VAL A 54 11.96 12.82 -8.66
N ASP A 55 11.23 12.06 -9.48
CA ASP A 55 10.75 12.50 -10.78
C ASP A 55 9.23 12.70 -10.73
N TYR A 56 8.82 13.97 -10.75
CA TYR A 56 7.41 14.37 -10.77
C TYR A 56 6.88 14.65 -12.18
N GLY A 57 7.61 14.29 -13.24
CA GLY A 57 7.16 14.50 -14.61
C GLY A 57 6.96 15.98 -14.97
N GLY A 58 7.70 16.89 -14.33
CA GLY A 58 7.58 18.34 -14.50
C GLY A 58 6.54 19.01 -13.60
N ALA A 59 5.79 18.26 -12.80
CA ALA A 59 4.87 18.85 -11.82
C ALA A 59 5.62 19.50 -10.64
N SER A 60 5.11 20.63 -10.16
CA SER A 60 5.57 21.26 -8.91
C SER A 60 4.82 20.62 -7.74
N VAL A 61 5.53 19.89 -6.88
CA VAL A 61 4.96 19.24 -5.70
C VAL A 61 5.36 19.99 -4.43
N ARG A 62 4.42 20.12 -3.49
CA ARG A 62 4.67 20.62 -2.14
C ARG A 62 4.21 19.57 -1.14
N PHE A 63 5.10 19.21 -0.22
CA PHE A 63 4.75 18.35 0.88
C PHE A 63 4.05 19.15 1.99
N VAL A 64 3.08 18.51 2.63
CA VAL A 64 2.35 19.06 3.77
C VAL A 64 2.57 18.15 4.98
N GLU A 65 2.55 18.73 6.17
CA GLU A 65 2.65 17.96 7.41
C GLU A 65 1.40 17.10 7.60
N ASN A 66 1.61 15.85 8.03
CA ASN A 66 0.52 14.95 8.38
C ASN A 66 -0.21 15.44 9.64
N ASN A 67 -1.52 15.54 9.59
CA ASN A 67 -2.37 15.98 10.70
C ASN A 67 -3.81 15.46 10.52
N ASP A 68 -4.65 15.67 11.53
CA ASP A 68 -6.05 15.17 11.54
C ASP A 68 -7.06 16.13 10.88
N GLN A 69 -6.63 17.32 10.45
CA GLN A 69 -7.48 18.34 9.83
C GLN A 69 -7.42 18.31 8.30
N TRP A 70 -6.41 17.64 7.72
CA TRP A 70 -6.17 17.61 6.28
C TRP A 70 -5.69 16.23 5.84
N LEU A 71 -6.21 15.79 4.70
CA LEU A 71 -5.69 14.64 3.95
C LEU A 71 -5.08 15.15 2.65
N GLY A 72 -3.76 15.30 2.63
CA GLY A 72 -3.06 16.01 1.56
C GLY A 72 -3.56 17.46 1.48
N THR A 73 -4.09 17.85 0.33
CA THR A 73 -4.63 19.20 0.08
C THR A 73 -6.12 19.35 0.39
N SER A 74 -6.78 18.27 0.85
CA SER A 74 -8.22 18.27 1.13
C SER A 74 -8.51 18.43 2.63
N GLN A 75 -9.33 19.41 2.99
CA GLN A 75 -9.72 19.65 4.38
C GLN A 75 -10.71 18.60 4.88
N ILE A 76 -10.45 18.05 6.06
CA ILE A 76 -11.38 17.20 6.81
C ILE A 76 -12.23 18.12 7.68
N VAL A 77 -13.51 18.27 7.32
CA VAL A 77 -14.43 19.20 8.00
C VAL A 77 -15.31 18.52 9.06
N GLY A 78 -15.10 17.22 9.33
CA GLY A 78 -15.88 16.46 10.30
C GLY A 78 -15.36 15.03 10.47
N THR A 79 -16.04 14.25 11.32
CA THR A 79 -15.64 12.87 11.59
C THR A 79 -15.76 11.99 10.35
N VAL A 80 -14.66 11.36 9.95
CA VAL A 80 -14.65 10.35 8.88
C VAL A 80 -14.88 8.98 9.50
N ASN A 81 -16.05 8.40 9.25
CA ASN A 81 -16.38 7.07 9.76
C ASN A 81 -15.69 5.99 8.93
N ARG A 82 -15.18 4.95 9.59
CA ARG A 82 -14.74 3.73 8.92
C ARG A 82 -15.91 3.07 8.20
N THR A 83 -15.73 2.73 6.93
CA THR A 83 -16.76 2.08 6.12
C THR A 83 -16.70 0.56 6.29
N HIS A 84 -17.82 -0.12 6.09
CA HIS A 84 -17.83 -1.58 5.99
C HIS A 84 -17.40 -1.98 4.56
N GLU A 85 -16.53 -2.98 4.42
CA GLU A 85 -16.07 -3.43 3.09
C GLU A 85 -17.22 -3.87 2.16
N ALA A 86 -18.33 -4.36 2.70
CA ALA A 86 -19.51 -4.76 1.93
C ALA A 86 -20.22 -3.58 1.22
N GLU A 87 -19.88 -2.34 1.58
CA GLU A 87 -20.40 -1.12 0.96
C GLU A 87 -19.55 -0.64 -0.22
N GLN A 88 -18.46 -1.34 -0.57
CA GLN A 88 -17.72 -1.07 -1.80
C GLN A 88 -18.56 -1.39 -3.04
N GLY A 89 -18.34 -0.65 -4.14
CA GLY A 89 -19.14 -0.78 -5.36
C GLY A 89 -19.24 -2.21 -5.92
N PHE A 90 -18.16 -3.00 -5.89
CA PHE A 90 -18.21 -4.40 -6.33
C PHE A 90 -19.04 -5.29 -5.40
N ASN A 91 -18.98 -5.06 -4.08
CA ASN A 91 -19.79 -5.80 -3.11
C ASN A 91 -21.26 -5.36 -3.19
N LEU A 92 -21.55 -4.08 -3.40
CA LEU A 92 -22.90 -3.59 -3.68
C LEU A 92 -23.49 -4.24 -4.94
N ALA A 93 -22.71 -4.35 -6.01
CA ALA A 93 -23.11 -5.04 -7.23
C ALA A 93 -23.40 -6.54 -6.96
N LEU A 94 -22.48 -7.25 -6.30
CA LEU A 94 -22.65 -8.68 -5.99
C LEU A 94 -23.84 -8.94 -5.04
N ARG A 95 -24.13 -8.01 -4.14
CA ARG A 95 -25.31 -8.02 -3.24
C ARG A 95 -26.61 -7.58 -3.90
N GLY A 96 -26.60 -7.28 -5.21
CA GLY A 96 -27.80 -6.87 -5.94
C GLY A 96 -28.31 -5.47 -5.58
N LYS A 97 -27.49 -4.62 -4.98
CA LYS A 97 -27.86 -3.26 -4.56
C LYS A 97 -27.81 -2.23 -5.69
N LEU A 98 -27.20 -2.58 -6.83
CA LEU A 98 -27.07 -1.69 -7.99
C LEU A 98 -28.07 -2.05 -9.10
N SER A 99 -27.94 -3.24 -9.71
CA SER A 99 -28.91 -3.79 -10.67
C SER A 99 -28.76 -5.31 -10.77
N SER A 100 -29.76 -6.00 -11.35
CA SER A 100 -29.70 -7.43 -11.66
C SER A 100 -28.57 -7.76 -12.62
N GLU A 101 -28.35 -6.93 -13.63
CA GLU A 101 -27.31 -7.11 -14.64
C GLU A 101 -25.92 -6.99 -14.02
N ALA A 102 -25.74 -6.02 -13.12
CA ALA A 102 -24.49 -5.84 -12.38
C ALA A 102 -24.20 -7.04 -11.46
N GLN A 103 -25.23 -7.56 -10.78
CA GLN A 103 -25.09 -8.75 -9.93
C GLN A 103 -24.67 -9.98 -10.74
N VAL A 104 -25.34 -10.24 -11.88
CA VAL A 104 -25.01 -11.36 -12.77
C VAL A 104 -23.60 -11.20 -13.36
N ALA A 105 -23.23 -9.99 -13.79
CA ALA A 105 -21.90 -9.71 -14.32
C ALA A 105 -20.80 -9.92 -13.27
N MET A 106 -21.04 -9.53 -12.01
CA MET A 106 -20.13 -9.80 -10.89
C MET A 106 -20.05 -11.28 -10.55
N TYR A 107 -21.19 -11.98 -10.49
CA TYR A 107 -21.27 -13.40 -10.14
C TYR A 107 -20.44 -14.28 -11.09
N HIS A 108 -20.57 -14.05 -12.39
CA HIS A 108 -19.76 -14.75 -13.40
C HIS A 108 -18.37 -14.14 -13.59
N TYR A 109 -18.07 -13.05 -12.89
CA TYR A 109 -16.85 -12.25 -13.09
C TYR A 109 -16.67 -11.77 -14.54
N ASN A 110 -17.78 -11.70 -15.28
CA ASN A 110 -17.84 -11.36 -16.71
C ASN A 110 -17.50 -9.89 -16.97
N PHE A 111 -17.37 -9.03 -15.96
CA PHE A 111 -16.96 -7.64 -16.14
C PHE A 111 -15.44 -7.50 -16.36
N VAL A 112 -14.63 -8.41 -15.82
CA VAL A 112 -13.16 -8.39 -15.92
C VAL A 112 -12.61 -9.56 -16.72
N MET A 113 -13.12 -10.80 -16.55
CA MET A 113 -12.54 -11.99 -17.18
C MET A 113 -13.08 -12.23 -18.61
N LYS A 114 -13.11 -11.17 -19.42
CA LYS A 114 -13.59 -11.25 -20.81
C LYS A 114 -12.48 -11.63 -21.79
N HIS A 115 -11.25 -11.19 -21.53
CA HIS A 115 -10.10 -11.52 -22.37
C HIS A 115 -9.32 -12.69 -21.72
N PRO A 116 -8.85 -13.70 -22.49
CA PRO A 116 -8.14 -14.86 -21.91
C PRO A 116 -6.92 -14.49 -21.06
N PHE A 117 -6.28 -13.36 -21.38
CA PHE A 117 -5.13 -12.87 -20.62
C PHE A 117 -5.51 -12.35 -19.22
N ASP A 118 -6.74 -11.86 -19.04
CA ASP A 118 -7.25 -11.48 -17.70
C ASP A 118 -7.26 -12.69 -16.77
N GLY A 119 -7.72 -13.85 -17.26
CA GLY A 119 -7.73 -15.11 -16.52
C GLY A 119 -6.33 -15.54 -16.08
N ALA A 120 -5.36 -15.41 -16.98
CA ALA A 120 -3.97 -15.74 -16.71
C ALA A 120 -3.33 -14.84 -15.63
N LEU A 121 -3.66 -13.55 -15.61
CA LEU A 121 -3.18 -12.63 -14.58
C LEU A 121 -3.97 -12.75 -13.27
N GLY A 122 -5.29 -12.98 -13.38
CA GLY A 122 -6.22 -13.03 -12.26
C GLY A 122 -6.01 -14.23 -11.37
N ILE A 123 -5.73 -15.42 -11.92
CA ILE A 123 -5.55 -16.65 -11.13
C ILE A 123 -4.47 -16.54 -10.05
N PHE A 124 -3.49 -15.65 -10.26
CA PHE A 124 -2.46 -15.37 -9.28
C PHE A 124 -3.03 -14.91 -7.92
N SER A 125 -4.16 -14.18 -7.92
CA SER A 125 -4.78 -13.67 -6.68
C SER A 125 -5.05 -14.78 -5.65
N ASN A 126 -5.38 -15.97 -6.13
CA ASN A 126 -5.72 -17.13 -5.29
C ASN A 126 -4.55 -17.60 -4.42
N TYR A 127 -3.31 -17.31 -4.84
CA TYR A 127 -2.11 -17.73 -4.12
C TYR A 127 -1.59 -16.68 -3.13
N VAL A 128 -2.08 -15.44 -3.24
CA VAL A 128 -1.61 -14.31 -2.42
C VAL A 128 -2.66 -13.70 -1.51
N SER A 129 -3.93 -14.09 -1.63
CA SER A 129 -5.03 -13.48 -0.87
C SER A 129 -5.28 -14.07 0.52
N ALA A 130 -4.71 -15.22 0.87
CA ALA A 130 -4.97 -15.87 2.14
C ALA A 130 -4.45 -15.04 3.34
N GLU A 131 -5.17 -15.05 4.46
CA GLU A 131 -4.86 -14.22 5.63
C GLU A 131 -3.44 -14.46 6.19
N ASN A 132 -2.95 -15.70 6.14
CA ASN A 132 -1.59 -16.07 6.56
C ASN A 132 -0.50 -15.68 5.55
N ILE A 133 -0.87 -15.25 4.34
CA ILE A 133 0.05 -14.74 3.32
C ILE A 133 0.19 -13.23 3.47
N VAL A 134 -0.95 -12.53 3.54
CA VAL A 134 -0.96 -11.06 3.66
C VAL A 134 -0.54 -10.59 5.05
N GLY A 135 -0.92 -11.31 6.10
CA GLY A 135 -0.54 -11.05 7.49
C GLY A 135 0.26 -12.22 8.10
N GLY A 136 0.40 -12.20 9.43
CA GLY A 136 1.01 -13.31 10.18
C GLY A 136 1.83 -12.83 11.38
N THR A 137 2.31 -13.79 12.17
CA THR A 137 3.11 -13.51 13.35
C THR A 137 4.52 -13.07 12.97
N PRO A 138 5.03 -11.93 13.49
CA PRO A 138 6.41 -11.54 13.28
C PRO A 138 7.39 -12.48 13.99
N ASN A 139 8.66 -12.44 13.58
CA ASN A 139 9.73 -13.14 14.25
C ASN A 139 9.85 -12.67 15.71
N GLN A 140 9.97 -13.61 16.65
CA GLN A 140 10.05 -13.31 18.09
C GLN A 140 11.35 -12.55 18.45
N GLU A 141 12.46 -12.84 17.76
CA GLU A 141 13.71 -12.11 17.92
C GLU A 141 13.74 -10.93 16.94
N LYS A 142 13.57 -9.70 17.44
CA LYS A 142 13.75 -8.49 16.62
C LYS A 142 15.19 -8.39 16.16
N LEU A 143 15.37 -8.27 14.84
CA LEU A 143 16.69 -8.06 14.27
C LEU A 143 17.12 -6.60 14.49
N PRO A 144 18.42 -6.33 14.68
CA PRO A 144 18.92 -4.96 14.72
C PRO A 144 18.58 -4.24 13.40
N ILE A 145 17.93 -3.08 13.51
CA ILE A 145 17.62 -2.18 12.40
C ILE A 145 18.39 -0.86 12.57
N PRO A 146 18.66 -0.11 11.50
CA PRO A 146 19.19 1.25 11.60
C PRO A 146 18.13 2.22 12.15
N ASP A 147 18.46 3.51 12.23
CA ASP A 147 17.49 4.55 12.57
C ASP A 147 16.31 4.60 11.56
N PRO A 148 15.14 5.17 11.95
CA PRO A 148 13.94 5.18 11.12
C PRO A 148 14.13 5.78 9.72
N GLU A 149 14.99 6.78 9.57
CA GLU A 149 15.25 7.43 8.29
C GLU A 149 15.99 6.50 7.34
N GLN A 150 17.08 5.91 7.83
CA GLN A 150 17.86 4.95 7.07
C GLN A 150 17.07 3.65 6.79
N MET A 151 16.17 3.26 7.70
CA MET A 151 15.25 2.14 7.50
C MET A 151 14.21 2.46 6.41
N SER A 152 13.69 3.68 6.37
CA SER A 152 12.76 4.15 5.34
C SER A 152 13.40 4.17 3.96
N GLN A 153 14.66 4.60 3.87
CA GLN A 153 15.46 4.44 2.66
C GLN A 153 15.57 2.95 2.26
N ASN A 154 15.90 2.07 3.19
CA ASN A 154 16.05 0.64 2.90
C ASN A 154 14.75 0.00 2.40
N ILE A 155 13.60 0.35 2.99
CA ILE A 155 12.27 -0.10 2.57
C ILE A 155 11.98 0.38 1.14
N LYS A 156 12.22 1.66 0.84
CA LYS A 156 12.05 2.22 -0.51
C LYS A 156 12.93 1.49 -1.53
N ASP A 157 14.22 1.33 -1.23
CA ASP A 157 15.17 0.61 -2.09
C ASP A 157 14.75 -0.85 -2.31
N THR A 158 14.21 -1.51 -1.28
CA THR A 158 13.69 -2.88 -1.40
C THR A 158 12.47 -2.93 -2.33
N ALA A 159 11.53 -2.00 -2.20
CA ALA A 159 10.35 -1.95 -3.06
C ALA A 159 10.72 -1.61 -4.52
N TYR A 160 11.65 -0.69 -4.75
CA TYR A 160 12.20 -0.41 -6.09
C TYR A 160 12.94 -1.61 -6.68
N PHE A 161 13.74 -2.32 -5.88
CA PHE A 161 14.35 -3.58 -6.29
C PHE A 161 13.30 -4.62 -6.73
N LEU A 162 12.14 -4.64 -6.07
CA LEU A 162 11.00 -5.48 -6.43
C LEU A 162 10.15 -4.93 -7.60
N ARG A 163 10.61 -3.86 -8.25
CA ARG A 163 10.02 -3.21 -9.44
C ARG A 163 8.78 -2.36 -9.16
N ALA A 164 8.69 -1.74 -7.99
CA ALA A 164 7.77 -0.62 -7.80
C ALA A 164 8.22 0.57 -8.67
N ASP A 165 7.29 1.34 -9.23
CA ASP A 165 7.59 2.57 -9.97
C ASP A 165 7.70 3.77 -9.03
N GLU A 166 6.92 3.78 -7.94
CA GLU A 166 6.95 4.80 -6.88
C GLU A 166 6.66 4.18 -5.52
N VAL A 167 7.28 4.72 -4.47
CA VAL A 167 7.14 4.24 -3.10
C VAL A 167 6.99 5.40 -2.13
N GLY A 168 5.91 5.39 -1.38
CA GLY A 168 5.56 6.38 -0.37
C GLY A 168 5.51 5.73 1.01
N ILE A 169 5.84 6.52 2.02
CA ILE A 169 5.73 6.13 3.43
C ILE A 169 4.98 7.25 4.13
N GLY A 170 4.06 6.90 5.01
CA GLY A 170 3.31 7.88 5.80
C GLY A 170 2.70 7.27 7.05
N LYS A 171 2.01 8.10 7.82
CA LYS A 171 1.17 7.63 8.93
C LYS A 171 -0.11 7.03 8.37
N MET A 172 -0.50 5.87 8.89
CA MET A 172 -1.73 5.20 8.48
C MET A 172 -2.95 5.93 9.07
N PRO A 173 -3.85 6.50 8.25
CA PRO A 173 -5.04 7.15 8.78
C PRO A 173 -5.99 6.10 9.39
N GLU A 174 -6.35 6.25 10.66
CA GLU A 174 -7.19 5.26 11.36
C GLU A 174 -8.55 5.06 10.68
N TYR A 175 -9.14 6.15 10.16
CA TYR A 175 -10.41 6.12 9.45
C TYR A 175 -10.35 5.40 8.10
N ALA A 176 -9.15 5.18 7.55
CA ALA A 176 -8.98 4.50 6.27
C ALA A 176 -9.15 2.98 6.39
N TYR A 177 -8.95 2.40 7.58
CA TYR A 177 -9.30 1.00 7.82
C TYR A 177 -10.81 0.78 7.67
N TYR A 178 -11.21 -0.37 7.13
CA TYR A 178 -12.61 -0.76 7.20
C TYR A 178 -13.04 -0.97 8.64
N SER A 179 -14.34 -0.85 8.92
CA SER A 179 -14.90 -1.28 10.21
C SER A 179 -14.95 -2.81 10.27
N HIS A 180 -15.37 -3.42 9.17
CA HIS A 180 -15.50 -4.86 8.99
C HIS A 180 -15.09 -5.25 7.57
N LYS A 181 -14.45 -6.42 7.44
CA LYS A 181 -14.31 -7.12 6.17
C LYS A 181 -15.63 -7.79 5.80
N ALA A 182 -15.91 -7.83 4.51
CA ALA A 182 -17.06 -8.55 3.98
C ALA A 182 -16.87 -10.06 4.18
N PRO A 183 -17.96 -10.86 4.22
CA PRO A 183 -17.85 -12.31 4.22
C PRO A 183 -17.03 -12.80 3.02
N PHE A 184 -16.23 -13.84 3.22
CA PHE A 184 -15.41 -14.41 2.16
C PHE A 184 -16.27 -15.19 1.13
N SER A 185 -17.43 -15.71 1.55
CA SER A 185 -18.32 -16.46 0.67
C SER A 185 -19.06 -15.53 -0.28
N HIS A 186 -18.92 -15.81 -1.58
CA HIS A 186 -19.72 -15.15 -2.60
C HIS A 186 -21.21 -15.50 -2.46
N GLU A 187 -21.55 -16.69 -1.97
CA GLU A 187 -22.95 -17.11 -1.78
C GLU A 187 -23.68 -16.25 -0.74
N GLU A 188 -22.98 -15.91 0.34
CA GLU A 188 -23.52 -15.04 1.40
C GLU A 188 -23.73 -13.62 0.86
N LEU A 189 -22.73 -13.07 0.17
CA LEU A 189 -22.84 -11.76 -0.46
C LEU A 189 -23.97 -11.70 -1.49
N ILE A 190 -24.17 -12.74 -2.31
CA ILE A 190 -25.27 -12.78 -3.29
C ILE A 190 -26.64 -12.71 -2.59
N ARG A 191 -26.78 -13.31 -1.41
CA ARG A 191 -27.99 -13.28 -0.59
C ARG A 191 -28.13 -12.01 0.25
N ASP A 192 -27.20 -11.06 0.09
CA ASP A 192 -27.12 -9.85 0.90
C ASP A 192 -26.93 -10.14 2.41
N ASP A 193 -26.37 -11.30 2.74
CA ASP A 193 -26.05 -11.68 4.11
C ASP A 193 -24.64 -11.23 4.48
N ILE A 194 -24.56 -10.23 5.36
CA ILE A 194 -23.30 -9.70 5.89
C ILE A 194 -23.08 -10.08 7.37
N SER A 195 -23.85 -11.02 7.90
CA SER A 195 -23.81 -11.40 9.33
C SER A 195 -22.46 -12.03 9.75
N HIS A 196 -21.77 -12.69 8.84
CA HIS A 196 -20.43 -13.27 9.06
C HIS A 196 -19.26 -12.32 8.74
N SER A 197 -19.54 -11.02 8.62
CA SER A 197 -18.50 -10.02 8.45
C SER A 197 -17.56 -9.99 9.66
N THR A 198 -16.26 -9.93 9.42
CA THR A 198 -15.25 -9.96 10.49
C THR A 198 -14.78 -8.54 10.80
N PRO A 199 -14.73 -8.10 12.07
CA PRO A 199 -14.25 -6.78 12.42
C PRO A 199 -12.78 -6.61 12.07
N VAL A 200 -12.42 -5.45 11.51
CA VAL A 200 -11.01 -5.06 11.36
C VAL A 200 -10.55 -4.41 12.65
N THR A 201 -9.72 -5.14 13.40
CA THR A 201 -9.23 -4.75 14.73
C THR A 201 -7.77 -4.28 14.71
N GLU A 202 -6.99 -4.71 13.71
CA GLU A 202 -5.59 -4.30 13.54
C GLU A 202 -5.50 -2.80 13.23
N LYS A 203 -4.63 -2.11 13.96
CA LYS A 203 -4.33 -0.68 13.77
C LYS A 203 -2.83 -0.48 13.87
N LEU A 204 -2.15 -0.46 12.73
CA LEU A 204 -0.71 -0.26 12.65
C LEU A 204 -0.41 1.20 12.28
N PRO A 205 0.60 1.84 12.89
CA PRO A 205 0.77 3.30 12.83
C PRO A 205 1.32 3.80 11.50
N TYR A 206 2.09 2.98 10.78
CA TYR A 206 2.72 3.37 9.53
C TYR A 206 2.14 2.62 8.35
N VAL A 207 2.22 3.24 7.18
CA VAL A 207 1.87 2.62 5.91
C VAL A 207 2.94 2.89 4.86
N ILE A 208 3.31 1.85 4.13
CA ILE A 208 4.16 1.90 2.95
C ILE A 208 3.25 1.65 1.75
N VAL A 209 3.19 2.59 0.81
CA VAL A 209 2.40 2.43 -0.42
C VAL A 209 3.36 2.20 -1.58
N VAL A 210 3.10 1.18 -2.36
CA VAL A 210 3.83 0.88 -3.59
C VAL A 210 2.91 1.09 -4.78
N THR A 211 3.42 1.73 -5.82
CA THR A 211 2.68 2.09 -7.02
C THR A 211 3.35 1.45 -8.24
N VAL A 212 2.54 0.95 -9.17
CA VAL A 212 3.01 0.42 -10.46
C VAL A 212 2.24 1.08 -11.60
N ASP A 213 2.96 1.51 -12.63
CA ASP A 213 2.43 2.09 -13.87
C ASP A 213 1.65 1.02 -14.65
N GLN A 214 0.44 1.36 -15.11
CA GLN A 214 -0.42 0.50 -15.94
C GLN A 214 0.05 0.37 -17.42
N HIS A 215 1.25 0.86 -17.75
CA HIS A 215 1.90 0.85 -19.06
C HIS A 215 1.37 1.93 -20.03
N LEU A 216 2.16 2.99 -20.22
CA LEU A 216 1.79 4.18 -21.00
C LEU A 216 1.47 3.84 -22.45
N GLU A 217 2.32 3.07 -23.12
CA GLU A 217 2.20 2.74 -24.54
C GLU A 217 0.92 1.98 -24.82
N THR A 218 0.54 1.05 -23.93
CA THR A 218 -0.74 0.33 -24.07
C THR A 218 -1.92 1.24 -23.80
N MET A 219 -1.84 2.13 -22.80
CA MET A 219 -2.93 3.07 -22.51
C MET A 219 -3.16 4.03 -23.68
N LEU A 220 -2.11 4.53 -24.33
CA LEU A 220 -2.22 5.41 -25.50
C LEU A 220 -2.76 4.69 -26.74
N ALA A 221 -2.63 3.37 -26.80
CA ALA A 221 -3.17 2.53 -27.88
C ALA A 221 -4.59 2.00 -27.59
N SER A 222 -5.17 2.32 -26.43
CA SER A 222 -6.49 1.86 -25.99
C SER A 222 -7.52 3.00 -26.03
N THR A 223 -8.79 2.64 -26.16
CA THR A 223 -9.92 3.56 -25.92
C THR A 223 -10.22 3.75 -24.43
N GLY A 224 -9.53 3.03 -23.55
CA GLY A 224 -9.70 3.03 -22.10
C GLY A 224 -10.81 2.11 -21.59
N TYR A 225 -11.71 1.65 -22.46
CA TYR A 225 -12.82 0.73 -22.15
C TYR A 225 -12.93 -0.45 -23.13
N ASP A 226 -11.92 -0.64 -23.98
CA ASP A 226 -11.80 -1.82 -24.84
C ASP A 226 -11.27 -3.06 -24.08
N GLY A 227 -11.04 -4.15 -24.81
CA GLY A 227 -10.69 -5.45 -24.24
C GLY A 227 -9.39 -5.51 -23.46
N ILE A 228 -8.49 -4.51 -23.55
CA ILE A 228 -7.22 -4.51 -22.79
C ILE A 228 -7.34 -3.80 -21.43
N SER A 229 -8.41 -3.03 -21.20
CA SER A 229 -8.56 -2.19 -20.01
C SER A 229 -8.49 -3.00 -18.70
N SER A 230 -9.21 -4.12 -18.64
CA SER A 230 -9.16 -5.07 -17.52
C SER A 230 -7.75 -5.63 -17.30
N THR A 231 -7.05 -5.97 -18.38
CA THR A 231 -5.71 -6.55 -18.34
C THR A 231 -4.69 -5.54 -17.81
N GLN A 232 -4.78 -4.25 -18.19
CA GLN A 232 -3.91 -3.21 -17.64
C GLN A 232 -4.08 -3.07 -16.12
N SER A 233 -5.33 -3.16 -15.64
CA SER A 233 -5.60 -3.20 -14.20
C SER A 233 -4.99 -4.44 -13.55
N MET A 234 -5.21 -5.63 -14.11
CA MET A 234 -4.69 -6.89 -13.57
C MET A 234 -3.16 -6.96 -13.57
N ARG A 235 -2.50 -6.39 -14.58
CA ARG A 235 -1.04 -6.24 -14.62
C ARG A 235 -0.52 -5.46 -13.42
N GLY A 236 -1.12 -4.30 -13.16
CA GLY A 236 -0.76 -3.46 -12.02
C GLY A 236 -1.02 -4.18 -10.68
N TYR A 237 -2.18 -4.80 -10.54
CA TYR A 237 -2.57 -5.54 -9.34
C TYR A 237 -1.68 -6.74 -9.04
N HIS A 238 -1.31 -7.53 -10.06
CA HIS A 238 -0.35 -8.61 -9.92
C HIS A 238 0.98 -8.09 -9.36
N ALA A 239 1.54 -7.05 -9.98
CA ALA A 239 2.82 -6.50 -9.58
C ALA A 239 2.79 -5.95 -8.15
N THR A 240 1.79 -5.13 -7.80
CA THR A 240 1.70 -4.53 -6.46
C THR A 240 1.40 -5.57 -5.37
N ALA A 241 0.63 -6.62 -5.67
CA ALA A 241 0.41 -7.74 -4.74
C ALA A 241 1.70 -8.50 -4.44
N VAL A 242 2.51 -8.83 -5.45
CA VAL A 242 3.81 -9.50 -5.26
C VAL A 242 4.73 -8.66 -4.37
N ILE A 243 4.86 -7.36 -4.68
CA ILE A 243 5.73 -6.45 -3.94
C ILE A 243 5.28 -6.35 -2.48
N SER A 244 3.99 -6.08 -2.23
CA SER A 244 3.46 -5.85 -0.89
C SER A 244 3.54 -7.08 0.01
N VAL A 245 3.24 -8.28 -0.52
CA VAL A 245 3.34 -9.54 0.24
C VAL A 245 4.78 -9.83 0.64
N ILE A 246 5.73 -9.70 -0.30
CA ILE A 246 7.16 -9.92 -0.02
C ILE A 246 7.65 -8.90 1.01
N LEU A 247 7.27 -7.64 0.86
CA LEU A 247 7.69 -6.56 1.75
C LEU A 247 7.12 -6.74 3.17
N ALA A 248 5.83 -7.11 3.30
CA ALA A 248 5.23 -7.42 4.58
C ALA A 248 5.93 -8.61 5.27
N GLN A 249 6.22 -9.68 4.52
CA GLN A 249 6.97 -10.81 5.06
C GLN A 249 8.40 -10.44 5.46
N TYR A 250 9.07 -9.58 4.69
CA TYR A 250 10.39 -9.07 5.04
C TYR A 250 10.37 -8.35 6.39
N ILE A 251 9.39 -7.45 6.60
CA ILE A 251 9.24 -6.72 7.86
C ILE A 251 8.91 -7.68 9.02
N ARG A 252 8.03 -8.67 8.81
CA ARG A 252 7.79 -9.74 9.79
C ARG A 252 9.05 -10.52 10.13
N ASN A 253 9.93 -10.79 9.16
CA ASN A 253 11.21 -11.46 9.40
C ASN A 253 12.18 -10.59 10.22
N LEU A 254 12.07 -9.25 10.15
CA LEU A 254 12.78 -8.32 11.03
C LEU A 254 12.22 -8.30 12.46
N GLY A 255 11.05 -8.88 12.69
CA GLY A 255 10.37 -8.96 14.00
C GLY A 255 9.35 -7.85 14.25
N TYR A 256 8.84 -7.21 13.20
CA TYR A 256 7.82 -6.16 13.29
C TYR A 256 6.51 -6.62 12.66
N ASN A 257 5.37 -6.20 13.21
CA ASN A 257 4.07 -6.52 12.66
C ASN A 257 3.93 -5.85 11.29
N ALA A 258 3.44 -6.60 10.31
CA ALA A 258 3.16 -6.06 8.99
C ALA A 258 2.07 -6.84 8.27
N ARG A 259 1.18 -6.13 7.59
CA ARG A 259 0.10 -6.68 6.76
C ARG A 259 0.12 -6.06 5.36
N ALA A 260 0.09 -6.91 4.34
CA ALA A 260 -0.12 -6.49 2.96
C ALA A 260 -1.61 -6.19 2.69
N HIS A 261 -1.86 -5.18 1.85
CA HIS A 261 -3.16 -4.74 1.41
C HIS A 261 -3.11 -4.60 -0.11
N HIS A 262 -3.77 -5.51 -0.83
CA HIS A 262 -3.82 -5.49 -2.29
C HIS A 262 -5.20 -5.95 -2.77
N PHE A 263 -5.45 -5.88 -4.09
CA PHE A 263 -6.77 -6.02 -4.71
C PHE A 263 -7.60 -7.25 -4.34
N ALA A 264 -6.95 -8.32 -3.88
CA ALA A 264 -7.60 -9.57 -3.52
C ALA A 264 -7.83 -9.71 -2.00
N ASN A 265 -7.20 -8.87 -1.19
CA ASN A 265 -7.39 -8.84 0.25
C ASN A 265 -7.02 -7.46 0.80
N TYR A 266 -8.03 -6.62 0.96
CA TYR A 266 -7.91 -5.34 1.65
C TYR A 266 -8.43 -5.43 3.09
N ALA A 267 -7.96 -4.49 3.91
CA ALA A 267 -8.58 -4.16 5.19
C ALA A 267 -8.71 -2.63 5.37
N ALA A 268 -8.45 -1.88 4.29
CA ALA A 268 -8.46 -0.43 4.26
C ALA A 268 -8.81 0.08 2.85
N ALA A 269 -9.39 1.27 2.79
CA ALA A 269 -9.64 2.00 1.55
C ALA A 269 -8.35 2.64 1.04
N MET A 270 -7.93 2.28 -0.18
CA MET A 270 -6.63 2.69 -0.71
C MET A 270 -6.45 4.18 -1.04
N PRO A 271 -7.48 4.95 -1.49
CA PRO A 271 -7.29 6.37 -1.80
C PRO A 271 -6.73 7.21 -0.64
N PRO A 272 -7.33 7.21 0.57
CA PRO A 272 -6.77 7.97 1.69
C PRO A 272 -5.39 7.47 2.13
N VAL A 273 -5.16 6.15 2.05
CA VAL A 273 -3.85 5.55 2.35
C VAL A 273 -2.76 6.06 1.39
N THR A 274 -3.09 6.16 0.10
CA THR A 274 -2.16 6.62 -0.94
C THR A 274 -1.81 8.09 -0.77
N ILE A 275 -2.79 8.93 -0.42
CA ILE A 275 -2.57 10.36 -0.15
C ILE A 275 -1.72 10.53 1.12
N ALA A 276 -2.02 9.78 2.18
CA ALA A 276 -1.28 9.84 3.43
C ALA A 276 0.21 9.45 3.29
N ALA A 277 0.52 8.59 2.31
CA ALA A 277 1.89 8.22 1.92
C ALA A 277 2.54 9.21 0.93
N GLY A 278 1.85 10.30 0.57
CA GLY A 278 2.37 11.36 -0.30
C GLY A 278 2.43 11.01 -1.79
N LEU A 279 1.68 9.99 -2.24
CA LEU A 279 1.72 9.50 -3.64
C LEU A 279 0.56 9.99 -4.51
N GLY A 280 -0.19 10.99 -4.06
CA GLY A 280 -1.19 11.63 -4.90
C GLY A 280 -2.15 12.52 -4.15
N GLU A 281 -3.07 13.10 -4.89
CA GLU A 281 -4.14 13.95 -4.38
C GLU A 281 -5.51 13.44 -4.87
N LEU A 282 -6.57 13.87 -4.17
CA LEU A 282 -7.92 13.76 -4.72
C LEU A 282 -8.08 14.69 -5.91
N SER A 283 -8.98 14.33 -6.81
CA SER A 283 -9.29 15.12 -7.98
C SER A 283 -10.79 15.08 -8.29
N ARG A 284 -11.19 15.78 -9.35
CA ARG A 284 -12.57 15.73 -9.89
C ARG A 284 -13.04 14.31 -10.24
N THR A 285 -12.13 13.37 -10.50
CA THR A 285 -12.46 11.98 -10.84
C THR A 285 -13.07 11.22 -9.65
N GLY A 286 -12.86 11.67 -8.42
CA GLY A 286 -13.47 11.06 -7.22
C GLY A 286 -12.60 9.98 -6.60
N ASP A 287 -13.04 8.71 -6.65
CA ASP A 287 -12.49 7.55 -5.91
C ASP A 287 -11.08 7.09 -6.38
N CYS A 288 -10.35 7.93 -7.08
CA CYS A 288 -9.00 7.67 -7.57
C CYS A 288 -8.07 8.80 -7.16
N THR A 289 -6.84 8.45 -6.78
CA THR A 289 -5.78 9.44 -6.57
C THR A 289 -5.10 9.77 -7.88
N VAL A 290 -4.68 11.03 -8.04
CA VAL A 290 -3.85 11.47 -9.16
C VAL A 290 -2.39 11.56 -8.71
N HIS A 291 -1.50 10.84 -9.38
CA HIS A 291 -0.05 10.90 -9.14
C HIS A 291 0.57 12.00 -10.04
N PRO A 292 1.50 12.83 -9.54
CA PRO A 292 2.07 13.97 -10.30
C PRO A 292 2.69 13.58 -11.66
N ARG A 293 3.35 12.42 -11.73
CA ARG A 293 3.98 11.92 -12.97
C ARG A 293 3.12 10.92 -13.76
N LEU A 294 2.32 10.11 -13.05
CA LEU A 294 1.61 8.97 -13.66
C LEU A 294 0.15 9.30 -13.98
N GLY A 295 -0.37 10.43 -13.51
CA GLY A 295 -1.79 10.75 -13.61
C GLY A 295 -2.62 9.70 -12.86
N TYR A 296 -3.59 9.08 -13.54
CA TYR A 296 -4.38 7.95 -13.02
C TYR A 296 -3.87 6.59 -13.51
N ARG A 297 -2.74 6.54 -14.23
CA ARG A 297 -2.21 5.34 -14.89
C ARG A 297 -1.47 4.44 -13.91
N HIS A 298 -2.04 4.18 -12.74
CA HIS A 298 -1.37 3.39 -11.73
C HIS A 298 -2.31 2.48 -10.97
N LYS A 299 -1.75 1.43 -10.39
CA LYS A 299 -2.37 0.66 -9.32
C LYS A 299 -1.47 0.72 -8.10
N VAL A 300 -2.10 0.56 -6.93
CA VAL A 300 -1.41 0.62 -5.64
C VAL A 300 -1.64 -0.66 -4.85
N ALA A 301 -0.70 -0.96 -3.96
CA ALA A 301 -0.90 -1.80 -2.78
C ALA A 301 -0.24 -1.11 -1.60
N ALA A 302 -0.59 -1.52 -0.39
CA ALA A 302 0.02 -1.00 0.84
C ALA A 302 0.56 -2.12 1.72
N VAL A 303 1.48 -1.76 2.59
CA VAL A 303 1.89 -2.55 3.76
C VAL A 303 1.73 -1.68 4.99
N THR A 304 0.83 -2.05 5.88
CA THR A 304 0.74 -1.40 7.20
C THR A 304 1.70 -2.07 8.17
N THR A 305 2.34 -1.31 9.07
CA THR A 305 3.38 -1.84 9.94
C THR A 305 3.61 -1.03 11.23
N ASP A 306 4.17 -1.67 12.26
CA ASP A 306 4.74 -1.02 13.45
C ASP A 306 6.27 -0.84 13.38
N LEU A 307 6.90 -1.15 12.24
CA LEU A 307 8.29 -0.81 11.95
C LEU A 307 8.43 0.72 11.97
N PRO A 308 9.32 1.31 12.79
CA PRO A 308 9.53 2.75 12.83
C PRO A 308 10.07 3.27 11.49
N LEU A 309 9.34 4.18 10.86
CA LEU A 309 9.65 4.75 9.55
C LEU A 309 9.35 6.26 9.52
N LEU A 310 9.82 6.94 8.47
CA LEU A 310 9.65 8.36 8.16
C LEU A 310 9.08 8.56 6.74
#